data_AF-A0A140L844-F1
#
_entry.id   AF-A0A140L844-F1
#
_cell.length_a   1.000
_cell.length_b   1.000
_cell.length_c   1.000
_cell.angle_alpha   90.00
_cell.angle_beta   90.00
_cell.angle_gamma   90.00
#
_symmetry.space_group_name_H-M   'P 1'
#
loop_
_entity.id
_entity.type
_entity.pdbx_description
1 polymer ?
#
loop_
_entity_poly.entity_id
_entity_poly.type
_entity_poly.pdbx_seq_one_letter_code
_entity_poly.pdbx_strand_id
1 'polypeptide(L)'
;MTNVTLAESYLEKAKVRLKMIKFLFEEKAYSDIVREAQEAVELALKGILRKIGVEPPKQHDVGYLLIEYKDKLPKEVADKVDELASISKWLRKEREF
;
A
#
# COMPACT_ATOMS: atom_id res chain seq x y z
N MET A 1 0.44 -20.59 6.99
CA MET A 1 -0.46 -19.47 6.64
C MET A 1 -0.63 -19.44 5.13
N THR A 2 -1.84 -19.21 4.62
CA THR A 2 -2.11 -19.07 3.19
C THR A 2 -1.90 -17.63 2.72
N ASN A 3 -1.71 -17.40 1.42
CA ASN A 3 -1.61 -16.04 0.85
C ASN A 3 -2.80 -15.15 1.21
N VAL A 4 -4.00 -15.72 1.33
CA VAL A 4 -5.21 -14.99 1.75
C VAL A 4 -5.09 -14.50 3.20
N THR A 5 -4.66 -15.35 4.14
CA THR A 5 -4.46 -14.94 5.54
C THR A 5 -3.37 -13.86 5.69
N LEU A 6 -2.34 -13.89 4.84
CA LEU A 6 -1.31 -12.85 4.81
C LEU A 6 -1.82 -11.54 4.19
N ALA A 7 -2.62 -11.61 3.12
CA ALA A 7 -3.25 -10.44 2.51
C ALA A 7 -4.14 -9.69 3.52
N GLU A 8 -4.94 -10.43 4.29
CA GLU A 8 -5.78 -9.89 5.35
C GLU A 8 -4.94 -9.25 6.46
N SER A 9 -3.87 -9.93 6.90
CA SER A 9 -2.94 -9.36 7.89
C SER A 9 -2.33 -8.03 7.43
N TYR A 10 -2.00 -7.90 6.15
CA TYR A 10 -1.44 -6.68 5.59
C TYR A 10 -2.48 -5.55 5.55
N LEU A 11 -3.71 -5.87 5.15
CA LEU A 11 -4.82 -4.91 5.15
C LEU A 11 -5.11 -4.40 6.58
N GLU A 12 -5.13 -5.28 7.58
CA GLU A 12 -5.35 -4.86 8.98
C GLU A 12 -4.23 -3.95 9.48
N LYS A 13 -2.97 -4.25 9.14
CA LYS A 13 -1.84 -3.37 9.46
C LYS A 13 -1.94 -2.01 8.76
N ALA A 14 -2.39 -1.96 7.51
CA ALA A 14 -2.61 -0.70 6.79
C ALA A 14 -3.71 0.15 7.46
N LYS A 15 -4.83 -0.48 7.86
CA LYS A 15 -5.93 0.19 8.58
C LYS A 15 -5.48 0.79 9.91
N VAL A 16 -4.64 0.09 10.68
CA VAL A 16 -4.09 0.61 11.94
C VAL A 16 -3.29 1.89 11.70
N ARG A 17 -2.47 1.93 10.65
CA ARG A 17 -1.68 3.10 10.29
C ARG A 17 -2.53 4.29 9.85
N LEU A 18 -3.58 4.03 9.05
CA LEU A 18 -4.54 5.09 8.70
C LEU A 18 -5.23 5.71 9.93
N LYS A 19 -5.43 4.93 11.00
CA LYS A 19 -5.90 5.47 12.29
C LYS A 19 -4.81 6.31 12.96
N MET A 20 -3.56 5.84 12.96
CA MET A 20 -2.41 6.56 13.55
C MET A 20 -2.18 7.92 12.89
N ILE A 21 -2.34 8.02 11.57
CA ILE A 21 -2.18 9.29 10.84
C ILE A 21 -3.06 10.40 11.42
N LYS A 22 -4.27 10.08 11.92
CA LYS A 22 -5.15 11.08 12.54
C LYS A 22 -4.54 11.66 13.82
N PHE A 23 -4.01 10.79 14.67
CA PHE A 23 -3.30 11.20 15.88
C PHE A 23 -2.06 12.04 15.54
N LEU A 24 -1.22 11.58 14.59
CA LEU A 24 -0.02 12.30 14.18
C LEU A 24 -0.33 13.68 13.57
N PHE A 25 -1.49 13.81 12.92
CA PHE A 25 -1.96 15.08 12.38
C PHE A 25 -2.31 16.08 13.50
N GLU A 26 -2.97 15.64 14.57
CA GLU A 26 -3.25 16.47 15.75
C GLU A 26 -1.96 16.95 16.43
N GLU A 27 -0.96 16.07 16.49
CA GLU A 27 0.38 16.37 17.01
C GLU A 27 1.28 17.16 16.05
N LYS A 28 0.80 17.49 14.84
CA LYS A 28 1.57 18.18 13.78
C LYS A 28 2.88 17.47 13.41
N ALA A 29 2.94 16.15 13.59
CA ALA A 29 4.10 15.31 13.30
C ALA A 29 4.15 14.93 11.80
N TYR A 30 4.31 15.92 10.93
CA TYR A 30 4.10 15.75 9.47
C TYR A 30 5.05 14.74 8.82
N SER A 31 6.31 14.66 9.26
CA SER A 31 7.27 13.66 8.77
C SER A 31 6.80 12.23 9.06
N ASP A 32 6.24 12.02 10.26
CA ASP A 32 5.72 10.71 10.66
C ASP A 32 4.42 10.37 9.91
N ILE A 33 3.60 11.36 9.58
CA ILE A 33 2.41 11.16 8.72
C ILE A 33 2.83 10.61 7.36
N VAL A 34 3.83 11.21 6.72
CA VAL A 34 4.33 10.75 5.40
C VAL A 34 4.83 9.31 5.50
N ARG A 35 5.55 8.97 6.57
CA ARG A 35 6.05 7.62 6.81
C ARG A 35 4.93 6.61 7.00
N GLU A 36 3.94 6.92 7.83
CA GLU A 36 2.79 6.05 8.07
C GLU A 36 1.91 5.90 6.83
N ALA A 37 1.76 6.96 6.04
CA ALA A 37 1.04 6.93 4.78
C ALA A 37 1.72 6.01 3.76
N GLN A 38 3.06 6.13 3.61
CA GLN A 38 3.82 5.26 2.71
C GLN A 38 3.66 3.78 3.10
N GLU A 39 3.86 3.47 4.37
CA GLU A 39 3.80 2.10 4.87
C GLU A 39 2.38 1.52 4.77
N ALA A 40 1.34 2.35 5.01
CA ALA A 40 -0.05 1.96 4.82
C ALA A 40 -0.36 1.60 3.35
N VAL A 41 0.09 2.45 2.40
CA VAL A 41 -0.07 2.19 0.97
C VAL A 41 0.70 0.95 0.56
N GLU A 42 1.97 0.82 0.94
CA GLU A 42 2.79 -0.35 0.63
C GLU A 42 2.11 -1.65 1.10
N LEU A 43 1.66 -1.70 2.36
CA LEU A 43 0.98 -2.88 2.91
C LEU A 43 -0.31 -3.19 2.16
N ALA A 44 -1.12 -2.17 1.83
CA ALA A 44 -2.34 -2.37 1.06
C ALA A 44 -2.06 -2.96 -0.33
N LEU A 45 -1.07 -2.42 -1.07
CA LEU A 45 -0.70 -2.90 -2.40
C LEU A 45 -0.12 -4.32 -2.34
N LYS A 46 0.76 -4.61 -1.38
CA LYS A 46 1.28 -5.97 -1.14
C LYS A 46 0.18 -6.95 -0.73
N GLY A 47 -0.85 -6.48 -0.02
CA GLY A 47 -2.04 -7.26 0.32
C GLY A 47 -2.85 -7.62 -0.92
N ILE A 48 -3.08 -6.66 -1.82
CA ILE A 48 -3.74 -6.88 -3.11
C ILE A 48 -3.00 -7.93 -3.94
N LEU A 49 -1.68 -7.80 -4.10
CA LEU A 49 -0.85 -8.76 -4.84
C LEU A 49 -1.00 -10.17 -4.26
N ARG A 50 -0.91 -10.32 -2.93
CA ARG A 50 -1.12 -11.63 -2.28
C ARG A 50 -2.53 -12.19 -2.49
N LYS A 51 -3.55 -11.34 -2.48
CA LYS A 51 -4.94 -11.75 -2.69
C LYS A 51 -5.16 -12.37 -4.07
N ILE A 52 -4.46 -11.86 -5.10
CA ILE A 52 -4.48 -12.40 -6.46
C ILE A 52 -3.43 -13.51 -6.70
N GLY A 53 -2.77 -14.00 -5.64
CA GLY A 53 -1.81 -15.09 -5.70
C GLY A 53 -0.40 -14.68 -6.17
N VAL A 54 -0.10 -13.39 -6.22
CA VAL A 54 1.23 -12.86 -6.55
C VAL A 54 2.01 -12.63 -5.26
N GLU A 55 3.20 -13.23 -5.14
CA GLU A 55 4.09 -12.97 -4.01
C GLU A 55 4.83 -11.64 -4.24
N PRO A 56 4.62 -10.61 -3.40
CA PRO A 56 5.26 -9.33 -3.61
C PRO A 56 6.74 -9.37 -3.21
N PRO A 57 7.61 -8.60 -3.89
CA PRO A 57 9.03 -8.54 -3.59
C PRO A 57 9.29 -7.89 -2.22
N LYS A 58 10.54 -7.98 -1.76
CA LYS A 58 11.01 -7.30 -0.54
C LYS A 58 11.09 -5.77 -0.69
N GLN A 59 11.04 -5.24 -1.91
CA GLN A 59 11.06 -3.81 -2.21
C GLN A 59 9.81 -3.09 -1.66
N HIS A 60 9.94 -1.80 -1.36
CA HIS A 60 8.83 -0.98 -0.83
C HIS A 60 7.82 -0.59 -1.90
N ASP A 61 8.30 -0.01 -3.01
CA ASP A 61 7.44 0.33 -4.14
C ASP A 61 7.10 -0.92 -4.96
N VAL A 62 5.82 -1.24 -4.97
CA VAL A 62 5.23 -2.36 -5.72
C VAL A 62 4.08 -1.89 -6.63
N GLY A 63 3.92 -0.57 -6.82
CA GLY A 63 2.83 0.00 -7.60
C GLY A 63 2.83 -0.49 -9.04
N TYR A 64 4.01 -0.62 -9.65
CA TYR A 64 4.17 -1.14 -11.01
C TYR A 64 3.64 -2.56 -11.20
N LEU A 65 3.68 -3.40 -10.14
CA LEU A 65 3.16 -4.77 -10.22
C LEU A 65 1.63 -4.78 -10.33
N LEU A 66 0.92 -3.80 -9.77
CA LEU A 66 -0.54 -3.71 -9.96
C LEU A 66 -0.89 -3.40 -11.42
N ILE A 67 -0.05 -2.63 -12.12
CA ILE A 67 -0.22 -2.38 -13.56
C ILE A 67 0.07 -3.66 -14.34
N GLU A 68 1.16 -4.36 -14.03
CA GLU A 68 1.53 -5.63 -14.68
C GLU A 68 0.43 -6.70 -14.54
N TYR A 69 -0.21 -6.78 -13.36
CA TYR A 69 -1.26 -7.76 -13.08
C TYR A 69 -2.69 -7.20 -13.16
N LYS A 70 -2.90 -6.08 -13.89
CA LYS A 70 -4.19 -5.39 -13.98
C LYS A 70 -5.36 -6.33 -14.35
N ASP A 71 -5.13 -7.25 -15.27
CA ASP A 71 -6.16 -8.19 -15.76
C ASP A 71 -6.62 -9.23 -14.71
N LYS A 72 -5.85 -9.40 -13.63
CA LYS A 72 -6.20 -10.30 -12.51
C LYS A 72 -6.93 -9.58 -11.37
N LEU A 73 -7.06 -8.25 -11.45
CA LEU A 73 -7.68 -7.45 -10.41
C LEU A 73 -9.19 -7.33 -10.62
N PRO A 74 -9.97 -7.17 -9.53
CA PRO A 74 -11.36 -6.73 -9.64
C PRO A 74 -11.42 -5.39 -10.39
N LYS A 75 -12.45 -5.21 -11.23
CA LYS A 75 -12.61 -4.02 -12.09
C LYS A 75 -12.43 -2.69 -11.34
N GLU A 76 -13.01 -2.57 -10.15
CA GLU A 76 -12.92 -1.36 -9.31
C GLU A 76 -11.48 -1.00 -8.90
N VAL A 77 -10.60 -2.00 -8.78
CA VAL A 77 -9.17 -1.81 -8.48
C VAL A 77 -8.39 -1.60 -9.78
N ALA A 78 -8.70 -2.40 -10.81
CA ALA A 78 -8.10 -2.30 -12.14
C ALA A 78 -8.22 -0.88 -12.72
N ASP A 79 -9.38 -0.24 -12.55
CA ASP A 79 -9.65 1.12 -13.04
C ASP A 79 -8.79 2.19 -12.32
N LYS A 80 -8.18 1.86 -11.18
CA LYS A 80 -7.38 2.78 -10.34
C LYS A 80 -5.90 2.45 -10.28
N VAL A 81 -5.41 1.43 -10.99
CA VAL A 81 -4.02 0.96 -10.83
C VAL A 81 -2.98 2.04 -11.12
N ASP A 82 -3.24 2.90 -12.10
CA ASP A 82 -2.33 3.98 -12.47
C ASP A 82 -2.24 5.03 -11.35
N GLU A 83 -3.38 5.37 -10.74
CA GLU A 83 -3.44 6.26 -9.57
C GLU A 83 -2.71 5.62 -8.37
N LEU A 84 -3.01 4.37 -8.05
CA LEU A 84 -2.38 3.64 -6.94
C LEU A 84 -0.86 3.55 -7.10
N ALA A 85 -0.37 3.27 -8.31
CA ALA A 85 1.05 3.22 -8.61
C ALA A 85 1.70 4.61 -8.49
N SER A 86 1.03 5.66 -8.95
CA SER A 86 1.52 7.03 -8.83
C SER A 86 1.66 7.48 -7.37
N ILE A 87 0.68 7.15 -6.52
CA ILE A 87 0.68 7.46 -5.08
C ILE A 87 1.82 6.72 -4.38
N SER A 88 1.99 5.42 -4.66
CA SER A 88 3.07 4.62 -4.05
C SER A 88 4.45 5.17 -4.40
N LYS A 89 4.66 5.53 -5.67
CA LYS A 89 5.90 6.13 -6.15
C LYS A 89 6.16 7.50 -5.54
N TRP A 90 5.12 8.34 -5.43
CA TRP A 90 5.22 9.65 -4.81
C TRP A 90 5.59 9.55 -3.33
N LEU A 91 4.86 8.75 -2.54
CA LEU A 91 5.13 8.58 -1.11
C LEU A 91 6.53 8.00 -0.84
N ARG A 92 7.01 7.10 -1.71
CA ARG A 92 8.39 6.62 -1.63
C ARG A 92 9.39 7.76 -1.80
N LYS A 93 9.18 8.62 -2.80
CA LYS A 93 10.02 9.78 -3.03
C LYS A 93 10.03 10.68 -1.80
N GLU A 94 8.87 11.04 -1.25
CA GLU A 94 8.78 11.93 -0.09
C GLU A 94 9.44 11.38 1.19
N ARG A 95 9.62 10.05 1.33
CA ARG A 95 10.40 9.48 2.46
C ARG A 95 11.91 9.53 2.23
N GLU A 96 12.37 9.53 0.98
CA GLU A 96 13.80 9.53 0.64
C GLU A 96 14.45 10.93 0.77
N PHE A 97 13.65 11.98 0.98
CA PHE A 97 14.08 13.37 1.25
C PHE A 97 13.93 13.73 2.73
#